data_AF-A0A9W7B815-F1
#
_entry.id   AF-A0A9W7B815-F1
#
_cell.length_a   1.000
_cell.length_b   1.000
_cell.length_c   1.000
_cell.angle_alpha   90.00
_cell.angle_beta   90.00
_cell.angle_gamma   90.00
#
_symmetry.space_group_name_H-M   'P 1'
#
loop_
_entity.id
_entity.type
_entity.pdbx_description
1 polymer ?
#
loop_
_entity_poly.entity_id
_entity_poly.type
_entity_poly.pdbx_seq_one_letter_code
_entity_poly.pdbx_strand_id
1 'polypeptide(L)'
;MSALSGLQKELKALESERRAKVKKAKDTAGSNKKKQKEAAAAVDAVFDKKKVEIEANYAAGSGAPSDQDPSNLVSAMSSAGISPATAPGPGPEPEPEPEPEPEPDLAAVKREKARLKKLKKKLKEQQEQAQIDSDMANAGPSNREVESSAIVSENKFEDNKLKIVEVEADGHCLYRAIGHYLNKSHEQVRSLAADFLTADADSFAPFLSEEDGTFEEYVSKVRSSADWGGELELRALSNGLKRRITIYNSSKTPILIGEEFSEAGEMKVSYHRYYYDLGEHYNIVGSK
;
A
#
# COMPACT_ATOMS: atom_id res chain seq x y z
N MET A 1 5.86 29.61 -1.00
CA MET A 1 5.72 28.24 -1.54
C MET A 1 6.84 27.40 -0.95
N SER A 2 6.52 26.33 -0.23
CA SER A 2 7.52 25.48 0.46
C SER A 2 8.43 24.77 -0.55
N ALA A 3 9.69 24.51 -0.22
CA ALA A 3 10.63 23.77 -1.08
C ALA A 3 10.07 22.42 -1.56
N LEU A 4 9.24 21.78 -0.72
CA LEU A 4 8.47 20.57 -1.05
C LEU A 4 7.51 20.78 -2.24
N SER A 5 6.86 21.94 -2.33
CA SER A 5 5.95 22.26 -3.43
C SER A 5 6.68 22.55 -4.75
N GLY A 6 7.93 23.02 -4.68
CA GLY A 6 8.80 23.22 -5.85
C GLY A 6 9.28 21.90 -6.44
N LEU A 7 9.83 21.03 -5.59
CA LEU A 7 10.29 19.69 -5.98
C LEU A 7 9.19 18.87 -6.64
N GLN A 8 7.99 18.85 -6.05
CA GLN A 8 6.85 18.12 -6.61
C GLN A 8 6.42 18.62 -7.99
N LYS A 9 6.54 19.94 -8.24
CA LYS A 9 6.20 20.53 -9.54
C LYS A 9 7.24 20.17 -10.60
N GLU A 10 8.52 20.19 -10.23
CA GLU A 10 9.64 19.91 -11.14
C GLU A 10 9.71 18.41 -11.50
N LEU A 11 9.49 17.53 -10.53
CA LEU A 11 9.41 16.08 -10.79
C LEU A 11 8.23 15.72 -11.70
N LYS A 12 7.06 16.37 -11.53
CA LYS A 12 5.91 16.17 -12.43
C LYS A 12 6.22 16.64 -13.86
N ALA A 13 6.92 17.77 -14.01
CA ALA A 13 7.34 18.26 -15.33
C ALA A 13 8.31 17.26 -15.99
N LEU A 14 9.31 16.77 -15.24
CA LEU A 14 10.28 15.79 -15.73
C LEU A 14 9.61 14.48 -16.18
N GLU A 15 8.62 13.98 -15.45
CA GLU A 15 7.88 12.77 -15.83
C GLU A 15 7.04 12.96 -17.10
N SER A 16 6.44 14.13 -17.27
CA SER A 16 5.68 14.46 -18.49
C SER A 16 6.59 14.50 -19.72
N GLU A 17 7.79 15.09 -19.59
CA GLU A 17 8.79 15.15 -20.65
C GLU A 17 9.34 13.74 -20.98
N ARG A 18 9.59 12.92 -19.95
CA ARG A 18 10.02 11.52 -20.11
C ARG A 18 9.05 10.75 -20.99
N ARG A 19 7.74 10.81 -20.70
CA ARG A 19 6.71 10.09 -21.48
C ARG A 19 6.70 10.53 -22.95
N ALA A 20 6.85 11.82 -23.21
CA ALA A 20 6.92 12.34 -24.58
C ALA A 20 8.17 11.85 -25.32
N LYS A 21 9.35 11.85 -24.68
CA LYS A 21 10.60 11.40 -25.30
C LYS A 21 10.65 9.88 -25.51
N VAL A 22 10.10 9.09 -24.58
CA VAL A 22 9.98 7.63 -24.75
C VAL A 22 9.09 7.29 -25.93
N LYS A 23 7.95 7.99 -26.09
CA LYS A 23 7.06 7.80 -27.23
C LYS A 23 7.78 8.12 -28.55
N LYS A 24 8.42 9.29 -28.64
CA LYS A 24 9.18 9.69 -29.83
C LYS A 24 10.33 8.73 -30.17
N ALA A 25 11.04 8.20 -29.17
CA ALA A 25 12.11 7.24 -29.36
C ALA A 25 11.60 5.88 -29.89
N LYS A 26 10.43 5.42 -29.41
CA LYS A 26 9.77 4.23 -29.94
C LYS A 26 9.28 4.42 -31.38
N ASP A 27 8.70 5.58 -31.68
CA ASP A 27 8.22 5.90 -33.04
C ASP A 27 9.40 5.95 -34.03
N THR A 28 10.52 6.54 -33.63
CA THR A 28 11.76 6.61 -34.43
C THR A 28 12.42 5.23 -34.64
N ALA A 29 12.25 4.30 -33.69
CA ALA A 29 12.78 2.94 -33.80
C ALA A 29 11.96 2.04 -34.76
N GLY A 30 10.87 2.56 -35.35
CA GLY A 30 10.01 1.84 -36.28
C GLY A 30 9.31 0.63 -35.64
N SER A 31 8.88 -0.36 -36.42
CA SER A 31 8.06 -1.48 -35.93
C SER A 31 8.83 -2.60 -35.20
N ASN A 32 10.17 -2.50 -35.07
CA ASN A 32 10.97 -3.55 -34.44
C ASN A 32 10.89 -3.46 -32.90
N LYS A 33 10.15 -4.38 -32.29
CA LYS A 33 9.88 -4.42 -30.85
C LYS A 33 11.14 -4.48 -29.97
N LYS A 34 12.24 -5.09 -30.44
CA LYS A 34 13.51 -5.12 -29.71
C LYS A 34 14.17 -3.74 -29.71
N LYS A 35 14.24 -3.09 -30.88
CA LYS A 35 14.80 -1.73 -31.03
C LYS A 35 13.97 -0.68 -30.29
N GLN A 36 12.64 -0.78 -30.31
CA GLN A 36 11.76 0.08 -29.53
C GLN A 36 12.02 -0.03 -28.02
N LYS A 37 12.26 -1.25 -27.53
CA LYS A 37 12.54 -1.49 -26.10
C LYS A 37 13.91 -0.94 -25.69
N GLU A 38 14.93 -1.13 -26.52
CA GLU A 38 16.28 -0.59 -26.31
C GLU A 38 16.28 0.96 -26.34
N ALA A 39 15.57 1.56 -27.29
CA ALA A 39 15.44 3.02 -27.40
C ALA A 39 14.68 3.62 -26.21
N ALA A 40 13.60 2.97 -25.75
CA ALA A 40 12.87 3.40 -24.55
C ALA A 40 13.74 3.33 -23.30
N ALA A 41 14.45 2.21 -23.09
CA ALA A 41 15.32 2.01 -21.94
C ALA A 41 16.48 3.02 -21.90
N ALA A 42 17.04 3.38 -23.06
CA ALA A 42 18.08 4.41 -23.14
C ALA A 42 17.56 5.80 -22.73
N VAL A 43 16.32 6.15 -23.10
CA VAL A 43 15.68 7.39 -22.66
C VAL A 43 15.39 7.34 -21.17
N ASP A 44 14.81 6.25 -20.66
CA ASP A 44 14.47 6.11 -19.24
C ASP A 44 15.71 6.28 -18.35
N ALA A 45 16.83 5.65 -18.71
CA ALA A 45 18.09 5.76 -17.95
C ALA A 45 18.65 7.20 -17.86
N VAL A 46 18.40 8.04 -18.88
CA VAL A 46 18.81 9.46 -18.85
C VAL A 46 17.91 10.26 -17.91
N PHE A 47 16.61 10.00 -17.92
CA PHE A 47 15.65 10.70 -17.07
C PHE A 47 15.73 10.28 -15.61
N ASP A 48 16.07 9.03 -15.32
CA ASP A 48 16.29 8.57 -13.95
C ASP A 48 17.51 9.26 -13.31
N LYS A 49 18.59 9.49 -14.08
CA LYS A 49 19.74 10.28 -13.61
C LYS A 49 19.36 11.73 -13.29
N LYS A 50 18.58 12.37 -14.18
CA LYS A 50 18.09 13.75 -13.96
C LYS A 50 17.19 13.85 -12.72
N LYS A 51 16.35 12.83 -12.48
CA LYS A 51 15.49 12.79 -11.29
C LYS A 51 16.32 12.78 -10.01
N VAL A 52 17.33 11.90 -9.94
CA VAL A 52 18.25 11.81 -8.78
C VAL A 52 19.00 13.13 -8.56
N GLU A 53 19.41 13.80 -9.63
CA GLU A 53 20.10 15.09 -9.55
C GLU A 53 19.18 16.21 -9.03
N ILE A 54 17.93 16.28 -9.49
CA ILE A 54 16.93 17.23 -8.97
C ILE A 54 16.66 16.97 -7.48
N GLU A 55 16.42 15.72 -7.10
CA GLU A 55 16.18 15.35 -5.70
C GLU A 55 17.39 15.69 -4.81
N ALA A 56 18.61 15.46 -5.29
CA ALA A 56 19.85 15.81 -4.59
C ALA A 56 20.04 17.33 -4.44
N ASN A 57 19.71 18.12 -5.47
CA ASN A 57 19.81 19.59 -5.41
C ASN A 57 18.81 20.20 -4.42
N TYR A 58 17.57 19.70 -4.37
CA TYR A 58 16.59 20.14 -3.37
C TYR A 58 16.96 19.69 -1.95
N ALA A 59 17.57 18.50 -1.80
CA ALA A 59 18.10 18.04 -0.51
C ALA A 59 19.31 18.87 -0.04
N ALA A 60 20.13 19.37 -0.96
CA ALA A 60 21.27 20.26 -0.68
C ALA A 60 20.88 21.73 -0.46
N GLY A 61 19.59 22.09 -0.56
CA GLY A 61 19.08 23.43 -0.28
C GLY A 61 19.32 24.48 -1.38
N SER A 62 19.72 24.07 -2.60
CA SER A 62 20.02 24.97 -3.72
C SER A 62 18.82 25.25 -4.66
N GLY A 63 17.59 25.00 -4.19
CA GLY A 63 16.34 25.02 -4.99
C GLY A 63 15.87 26.38 -5.51
N ALA A 64 16.64 27.02 -6.40
CA ALA A 64 16.18 28.11 -7.26
C ALA A 64 16.11 27.62 -8.73
N PRO A 65 15.10 28.04 -9.51
CA PRO A 65 14.90 27.56 -10.88
C PRO A 65 15.99 28.12 -11.79
N SER A 66 16.79 27.24 -12.41
CA SER A 66 17.66 27.62 -13.51
C SER A 66 16.92 27.44 -14.84
N ASP A 67 16.53 28.56 -15.45
CA ASP A 67 16.14 28.61 -16.86
C ASP A 67 17.40 28.36 -17.71
N GLN A 68 17.71 27.11 -17.99
CA GLN A 68 18.64 26.74 -19.06
C GLN A 68 18.05 25.64 -19.93
N ASP A 69 17.67 26.08 -21.14
CA ASP A 69 17.24 25.29 -22.28
C ASP A 69 18.33 24.26 -22.67
N PRO A 70 18.07 22.94 -22.62
CA PRO A 70 19.05 21.95 -23.00
C PRO A 70 18.81 21.49 -24.45
N SER A 71 19.03 22.40 -25.41
CA SER A 71 19.31 22.03 -26.79
C SER A 71 20.82 22.12 -27.05
N ASN A 72 21.54 21.02 -26.85
CA ASN A 72 22.79 20.60 -27.51
C ASN A 72 23.71 19.84 -26.55
N LEU A 73 23.96 18.56 -26.86
CA LEU A 73 25.28 18.05 -27.22
C LEU A 73 25.16 16.55 -27.54
N VAL A 74 25.21 16.20 -28.81
CA VAL A 74 25.66 14.88 -29.27
C VAL A 74 26.83 15.16 -30.18
N SER A 75 28.05 14.89 -29.71
CA SER A 75 29.19 14.60 -30.58
C SER A 75 30.41 14.22 -29.76
N ALA A 76 30.82 12.95 -29.86
CA ALA A 76 32.20 12.50 -29.69
C ALA A 76 32.33 11.06 -30.22
N MET A 77 32.60 10.91 -31.51
CA MET A 77 33.28 9.75 -32.08
C MET A 77 34.28 10.26 -33.12
N SER A 78 35.47 9.66 -33.09
CA SER A 78 36.65 9.87 -33.97
C SER A 78 37.41 11.17 -33.66
N SER A 79 38.74 11.20 -33.57
CA SER A 79 39.78 10.48 -34.32
C SER A 79 41.15 10.73 -33.69
N ALA A 80 42.08 9.77 -33.79
CA ALA A 80 43.52 10.06 -33.74
C ALA A 80 44.20 9.29 -34.87
N GLY A 81 44.81 10.04 -35.80
CA GLY A 81 45.58 9.53 -36.92
C GLY A 81 47.08 9.82 -36.78
N ILE A 82 47.87 8.80 -37.09
CA ILE A 82 49.01 8.77 -38.05
C ILE A 82 50.26 9.66 -37.79
N SER A 83 51.36 8.95 -37.42
CA SER A 83 52.75 8.86 -37.97
C SER A 83 53.56 10.10 -38.43
N PRO A 84 54.92 10.07 -38.52
CA PRO A 84 55.71 9.35 -39.57
C PRO A 84 57.06 8.71 -39.12
N ALA A 85 57.47 7.55 -39.68
CA ALA A 85 58.57 7.27 -40.65
C ALA A 85 60.00 7.77 -40.27
N THR A 86 61.09 6.98 -40.33
CA THR A 86 61.87 6.63 -41.56
C THR A 86 62.99 5.60 -41.20
N ALA A 87 62.98 4.35 -41.70
CA ALA A 87 63.88 3.69 -42.69
C ALA A 87 65.15 2.94 -42.11
N PRO A 88 65.91 2.13 -42.89
CA PRO A 88 65.86 0.65 -42.81
C PRO A 88 67.22 -0.08 -42.64
N GLY A 89 67.21 -1.36 -42.22
CA GLY A 89 68.40 -2.25 -42.20
C GLY A 89 68.12 -3.60 -41.50
N PRO A 90 68.88 -4.69 -41.78
CA PRO A 90 68.31 -6.00 -42.12
C PRO A 90 68.41 -7.12 -41.04
N GLY A 91 67.48 -8.08 -41.12
CA GLY A 91 67.55 -9.48 -40.64
C GLY A 91 67.41 -9.70 -39.12
N PRO A 92 66.48 -10.57 -38.69
CA PRO A 92 66.93 -11.93 -38.35
C PRO A 92 65.95 -13.07 -38.71
N GLU A 93 66.46 -14.30 -38.52
CA GLU A 93 65.90 -15.65 -38.64
C GLU A 93 64.40 -15.88 -38.34
N PRO A 94 63.81 -16.97 -38.88
CA PRO A 94 62.42 -17.32 -38.64
C PRO A 94 62.20 -17.85 -37.21
N GLU A 95 61.30 -17.20 -36.46
CA GLU A 95 60.74 -17.71 -35.21
C GLU A 95 59.82 -18.94 -35.47
N PRO A 96 59.73 -19.89 -34.53
CA PRO A 96 58.90 -21.07 -34.67
C PRO A 96 57.40 -20.71 -34.59
N GLU A 97 56.57 -21.39 -35.39
CA GLU A 97 55.11 -21.26 -35.40
C GLU A 97 54.50 -21.42 -33.99
N PRO A 98 53.50 -20.60 -33.61
CA PRO A 98 52.81 -20.77 -32.33
C PRO A 98 51.97 -22.06 -32.34
N GLU A 99 52.11 -22.88 -31.29
CA GLU A 99 51.26 -24.04 -31.04
C GLU A 99 49.77 -23.64 -31.02
N PRO A 100 48.84 -24.49 -31.52
CA PRO A 100 47.42 -24.18 -31.49
C PRO A 100 46.91 -24.14 -30.06
N GLU A 101 46.32 -23.01 -29.65
CA GLU A 101 45.61 -22.89 -28.37
C GLU A 101 44.50 -23.96 -28.27
N PRO A 102 44.31 -24.60 -27.10
CA PRO A 102 43.29 -25.62 -26.94
C PRO A 102 41.89 -25.03 -27.14
N GLU A 103 41.10 -25.64 -28.04
CA GLU A 103 39.74 -25.18 -28.33
C GLU A 103 38.85 -25.18 -27.06
N PRO A 104 37.99 -24.17 -26.88
CA PRO A 104 37.19 -24.03 -25.66
C PRO A 104 36.18 -25.19 -25.52
N ASP A 105 36.27 -25.95 -24.42
CA ASP A 105 35.30 -26.99 -24.06
C ASP A 105 33.89 -26.37 -23.90
N LEU A 106 33.07 -26.54 -24.93
CA LEU A 106 31.70 -26.05 -25.01
C LEU A 106 30.82 -26.60 -23.87
N ALA A 107 31.14 -27.76 -23.30
CA ALA A 107 30.41 -28.32 -22.16
C ALA A 107 30.74 -27.57 -20.86
N ALA A 108 32.02 -27.23 -20.63
CA ALA A 108 32.45 -26.40 -19.51
C ALA A 108 31.82 -25.00 -19.56
N VAL A 109 31.80 -24.35 -20.74
CA VAL A 109 31.19 -23.04 -20.94
C VAL A 109 29.67 -23.07 -20.64
N LYS A 110 28.97 -24.13 -21.06
CA LYS A 110 27.53 -24.30 -20.77
C LYS A 110 27.26 -24.49 -19.27
N ARG A 111 28.09 -25.27 -18.56
CA ARG A 111 27.96 -25.49 -17.11
C ARG A 111 28.18 -24.20 -16.32
N GLU A 112 29.16 -23.40 -16.70
CA GLU A 112 29.45 -22.12 -16.05
C GLU A 112 28.32 -21.11 -16.28
N LYS A 113 27.78 -21.02 -17.50
CA LYS A 113 26.61 -20.18 -17.80
C LYS A 113 25.38 -20.57 -16.97
N ALA A 114 25.15 -21.87 -16.75
CA ALA A 114 24.07 -22.36 -15.91
C ALA A 114 24.28 -22.00 -14.42
N ARG A 115 25.51 -22.07 -13.91
CA ARG A 115 25.88 -21.66 -12.55
C ARG A 115 25.69 -20.15 -12.35
N LEU A 116 26.18 -19.33 -13.28
CA LEU A 116 26.00 -17.87 -13.27
C LEU A 116 24.51 -17.48 -13.31
N LYS A 117 23.68 -18.18 -14.09
CA LYS A 117 22.23 -17.94 -14.12
C LYS A 117 21.57 -18.24 -12.77
N LYS A 118 21.93 -19.35 -12.12
CA LYS A 118 21.43 -19.69 -10.77
C LYS A 118 21.90 -18.67 -9.72
N LEU A 119 23.16 -18.26 -9.77
CA LEU A 119 23.72 -17.27 -8.84
C LEU A 119 23.04 -15.91 -8.98
N LYS A 120 22.82 -15.45 -10.22
CA LYS A 120 22.08 -14.21 -10.51
C LYS A 120 20.63 -14.27 -10.04
N LYS A 121 19.95 -15.42 -10.21
CA LYS A 121 18.59 -15.62 -9.68
C LYS A 121 18.56 -15.51 -8.16
N LYS A 122 19.47 -16.21 -7.47
CA LYS A 122 19.56 -16.18 -6.00
C LYS A 122 19.90 -14.79 -5.47
N LEU A 123 20.82 -14.07 -6.14
CA LEU A 123 21.16 -12.70 -5.79
C LEU A 123 19.96 -11.76 -5.96
N LYS A 124 19.19 -11.92 -7.05
CA LYS A 124 17.96 -11.14 -7.28
C LYS A 124 16.90 -11.43 -6.21
N GLU A 125 16.68 -12.70 -5.86
CA GLU A 125 15.76 -13.08 -4.77
C GLU A 125 16.22 -12.51 -3.42
N GLN A 126 17.52 -12.54 -3.13
CA GLN A 126 18.07 -11.93 -1.91
C GLN A 126 17.93 -10.40 -1.90
N GLN A 127 18.13 -9.74 -3.05
CA GLN A 127 17.93 -8.30 -3.18
C GLN A 127 16.45 -7.92 -3.05
N GLU A 128 15.54 -8.69 -3.66
CA GLU A 128 14.09 -8.50 -3.53
C GLU A 128 13.64 -8.70 -2.09
N GLN A 129 14.13 -9.75 -1.41
CA GLN A 129 13.82 -9.98 0.00
C GLN A 129 14.36 -8.86 0.89
N ALA A 130 15.63 -8.44 0.70
CA ALA A 130 16.21 -7.34 1.45
C ALA A 130 15.47 -6.01 1.22
N GLN A 131 14.94 -5.79 0.01
CA GLN A 131 14.11 -4.63 -0.28
C GLN A 131 12.77 -4.71 0.46
N ILE A 132 12.07 -5.85 0.45
CA ILE A 132 10.82 -6.05 1.19
C ILE A 132 11.04 -5.85 2.70
N ASP A 133 12.11 -6.43 3.24
CA ASP A 133 12.44 -6.31 4.66
C ASP A 133 12.76 -4.85 5.01
N SER A 134 13.50 -4.14 4.14
CA SER A 134 13.78 -2.72 4.31
C SER A 134 12.51 -1.87 4.22
N ASP A 135 11.61 -2.17 3.29
CA ASP A 135 10.35 -1.44 3.10
C ASP A 135 9.40 -1.68 4.30
N MET A 136 9.37 -2.89 4.85
CA MET A 136 8.61 -3.23 6.05
C MET A 136 9.21 -2.61 7.31
N ALA A 137 10.53 -2.58 7.45
CA ALA A 137 11.21 -1.92 8.56
C ALA A 137 11.03 -0.38 8.53
N ASN A 138 10.88 0.19 7.35
CA ASN A 138 10.60 1.61 7.15
C ASN A 138 9.09 1.92 7.09
N ALA A 139 8.22 0.91 7.10
CA ALA A 139 6.78 1.13 7.17
C ALA A 139 6.46 1.72 8.54
N GLY A 140 5.76 2.85 8.56
CA GLY A 140 5.23 3.43 9.79
C GLY A 140 4.23 2.49 10.47
N PRO A 141 3.70 2.89 11.65
CA PRO A 141 2.67 2.11 12.32
C PRO A 141 1.49 1.85 11.39
N SER A 142 0.93 0.65 11.44
CA SER A 142 -0.22 0.28 10.63
C SER A 142 -1.42 1.16 10.95
N ASN A 143 -2.33 1.35 9.98
CA ASN A 143 -3.55 2.14 10.20
C ASN A 143 -4.35 1.60 11.40
N ARG A 144 -4.38 0.26 11.60
CA ARG A 144 -4.98 -0.40 12.77
C ARG A 144 -4.35 0.06 14.08
N GLU A 145 -3.03 0.08 14.17
CA GLU A 145 -2.31 0.48 15.39
C GLU A 145 -2.51 1.95 15.70
N VAL A 146 -2.44 2.80 14.67
CA VAL A 146 -2.71 4.24 14.81
C VAL A 146 -4.13 4.47 15.31
N GLU A 147 -5.12 3.81 14.72
CA GLU A 147 -6.53 3.93 15.10
C GLU A 147 -6.80 3.39 16.51
N SER A 148 -6.31 2.18 16.82
CA SER A 148 -6.50 1.56 18.14
C SER A 148 -5.85 2.41 19.24
N SER A 149 -4.66 2.96 18.97
CA SER A 149 -3.98 3.88 19.89
C SER A 149 -4.75 5.18 20.07
N ALA A 150 -5.34 5.73 18.99
CA ALA A 150 -6.19 6.91 19.06
C ALA A 150 -7.45 6.65 19.89
N ILE A 151 -8.14 5.51 19.69
CA ILE A 151 -9.32 5.12 20.49
C ILE A 151 -8.97 5.11 21.98
N VAL A 152 -7.86 4.46 22.36
CA VAL A 152 -7.43 4.33 23.76
C VAL A 152 -7.07 5.69 24.36
N SER A 153 -6.27 6.49 23.64
CA SER A 153 -5.76 7.77 24.14
C SER A 153 -6.82 8.87 24.20
N GLU A 154 -7.58 9.07 23.12
CA GLU A 154 -8.58 10.15 23.03
C GLU A 154 -9.77 9.93 23.97
N ASN A 155 -10.10 8.68 24.28
CA ASN A 155 -11.19 8.31 25.19
C ASN A 155 -10.73 8.01 26.63
N LYS A 156 -9.45 8.30 26.96
CA LYS A 156 -8.89 8.18 28.31
C LYS A 156 -9.12 6.80 28.94
N PHE A 157 -8.84 5.74 28.19
CA PHE A 157 -9.08 4.37 28.65
C PHE A 157 -8.32 4.03 29.94
N GLU A 158 -7.08 4.53 30.09
CA GLU A 158 -6.28 4.32 31.30
C GLU A 158 -6.92 4.96 32.54
N ASP A 159 -7.37 6.22 32.44
CA ASP A 159 -8.05 6.92 33.55
C ASP A 159 -9.35 6.22 33.97
N ASN A 160 -10.08 5.69 32.98
CA ASN A 160 -11.36 5.02 33.16
C ASN A 160 -11.23 3.52 33.44
N LYS A 161 -10.00 2.98 33.53
CA LYS A 161 -9.71 1.53 33.67
C LYS A 161 -10.44 0.68 32.63
N LEU A 162 -10.40 1.10 31.37
CA LEU A 162 -10.99 0.40 30.23
C LEU A 162 -9.90 -0.26 29.38
N LYS A 163 -10.26 -1.33 28.69
CA LYS A 163 -9.43 -1.99 27.68
C LYS A 163 -10.27 -2.49 26.51
N ILE A 164 -9.66 -2.55 25.33
CA ILE A 164 -10.27 -3.22 24.17
C ILE A 164 -10.02 -4.72 24.31
N VAL A 165 -11.07 -5.52 24.11
CA VAL A 165 -11.01 -6.98 24.06
C VAL A 165 -11.46 -7.40 22.66
N GLU A 166 -10.56 -8.06 21.94
CA GLU A 166 -10.78 -8.43 20.55
C GLU A 166 -11.82 -9.53 20.41
N VAL A 167 -12.67 -9.42 19.39
CA VAL A 167 -13.56 -10.50 18.93
C VAL A 167 -13.12 -10.98 17.55
N GLU A 168 -13.63 -12.13 17.12
CA GLU A 168 -13.33 -12.68 15.80
C GLU A 168 -13.68 -11.69 14.68
N ALA A 169 -12.75 -11.56 13.73
CA ALA A 169 -12.78 -10.64 12.60
C ALA A 169 -13.69 -11.15 11.46
N ASP A 170 -14.97 -11.31 11.75
CA ASP A 170 -15.98 -11.77 10.81
C ASP A 170 -17.17 -10.79 10.73
N GLY A 171 -18.10 -11.07 9.83
CA GLY A 171 -19.30 -10.25 9.71
C GLY A 171 -20.29 -10.36 10.88
N HIS A 172 -19.93 -11.09 11.94
CA HIS A 172 -20.70 -11.15 13.17
C HIS A 172 -20.08 -10.32 14.30
N CYS A 173 -18.96 -9.61 14.08
CA CYS A 173 -18.20 -8.89 15.11
C CYS A 173 -19.07 -8.00 16.02
N LEU A 174 -19.99 -7.20 15.47
CA LEU A 174 -20.92 -6.37 16.24
C LEU A 174 -21.78 -7.21 17.19
N TYR A 175 -22.38 -8.28 16.67
CA TYR A 175 -23.27 -9.15 17.42
C TYR A 175 -22.51 -9.97 18.48
N ARG A 176 -21.26 -10.36 18.20
CA ARG A 176 -20.36 -10.99 19.17
C ARG A 176 -20.01 -10.02 20.31
N ALA A 177 -19.68 -8.77 19.97
CA ALA A 177 -19.34 -7.75 20.94
C ALA A 177 -20.53 -7.42 21.87
N ILE A 178 -21.74 -7.30 21.33
CA ILE A 178 -22.96 -7.14 22.14
C ILE A 178 -23.30 -8.42 22.91
N GLY A 179 -23.18 -9.59 22.27
CA GLY A 179 -23.44 -10.89 22.87
C GLY A 179 -22.63 -11.17 24.13
N HIS A 180 -21.40 -10.64 24.21
CA HIS A 180 -20.59 -10.66 25.42
C HIS A 180 -21.31 -10.07 26.65
N TYR A 181 -21.95 -8.90 26.51
CA TYR A 181 -22.67 -8.24 27.61
C TYR A 181 -24.02 -8.88 27.95
N LEU A 182 -24.55 -9.70 27.06
CA LEU A 182 -25.83 -10.39 27.22
C LEU A 182 -25.66 -11.86 27.59
N ASN A 183 -24.42 -12.36 27.60
CA ASN A 183 -24.09 -13.78 27.67
C ASN A 183 -24.89 -14.60 26.63
N LYS A 184 -24.86 -14.15 25.37
CA LYS A 184 -25.59 -14.71 24.23
C LYS A 184 -24.66 -14.94 23.04
N SER A 185 -25.01 -15.93 22.22
CA SER A 185 -24.33 -16.14 20.93
C SER A 185 -24.70 -15.06 19.91
N HIS A 186 -23.91 -14.90 18.85
CA HIS A 186 -24.19 -13.90 17.83
C HIS A 186 -25.52 -14.16 17.10
N GLU A 187 -25.92 -15.41 16.93
CA GLU A 187 -27.21 -15.79 16.32
C GLU A 187 -28.40 -15.36 17.19
N GLN A 188 -28.26 -15.49 18.52
CA GLN A 188 -29.28 -15.02 19.46
C GLN A 188 -29.38 -13.50 19.43
N VAL A 189 -28.27 -12.78 19.35
CA VAL A 189 -28.27 -11.32 19.27
C VAL A 189 -28.82 -10.84 17.92
N ARG A 190 -28.51 -11.52 16.81
CA ARG A 190 -29.12 -11.25 15.49
C ARG A 190 -30.63 -11.43 15.50
N SER A 191 -31.09 -12.50 16.14
CA SER A 191 -32.52 -12.75 16.31
C SER A 191 -33.19 -11.63 17.11
N LEU A 192 -32.58 -11.19 18.21
CA LEU A 192 -33.08 -10.06 19.01
C LEU A 192 -33.10 -8.75 18.20
N ALA A 193 -32.02 -8.43 17.47
CA ALA A 193 -31.97 -7.23 16.64
C ALA A 193 -33.10 -7.24 15.60
N ALA A 194 -33.27 -8.36 14.88
CA ALA A 194 -34.34 -8.52 13.90
C ALA A 194 -35.74 -8.47 14.53
N ASP A 195 -35.95 -9.04 15.72
CA ASP A 195 -37.22 -8.97 16.45
C ASP A 195 -37.54 -7.51 16.83
N PHE A 196 -36.55 -6.76 17.34
CA PHE A 196 -36.74 -5.37 17.73
C PHE A 196 -36.92 -4.42 16.54
N LEU A 197 -36.22 -4.66 15.43
CA LEU A 197 -36.46 -3.94 14.18
C LEU A 197 -37.91 -4.16 13.73
N THR A 198 -38.38 -5.41 13.72
CA THR A 198 -39.75 -5.75 13.28
C THR A 198 -40.81 -5.13 14.18
N ALA A 199 -40.57 -5.08 15.50
CA ALA A 199 -41.52 -4.56 16.47
C ALA A 199 -41.78 -3.05 16.36
N ASP A 200 -40.87 -2.30 15.71
CA ASP A 200 -40.95 -0.84 15.56
C ASP A 200 -40.54 -0.43 14.14
N ALA A 201 -41.08 -1.14 13.14
CA ALA A 201 -40.72 -0.98 11.73
C ALA A 201 -40.84 0.47 11.25
N ASP A 202 -41.87 1.20 11.68
CA ASP A 202 -42.10 2.60 11.29
C ASP A 202 -40.95 3.54 11.68
N SER A 203 -40.25 3.23 12.78
CA SER A 203 -39.10 4.02 13.26
C SER A 203 -37.79 3.66 12.56
N PHE A 204 -37.71 2.51 11.89
CA PHE A 204 -36.46 2.02 11.26
C PHE A 204 -36.52 2.02 9.74
N ALA A 205 -37.64 1.66 9.13
CA ALA A 205 -37.81 1.56 7.69
C ALA A 205 -37.42 2.83 6.90
N PRO A 206 -37.67 4.07 7.40
CA PRO A 206 -37.27 5.29 6.69
C PRO A 206 -35.75 5.49 6.54
N PHE A 207 -34.94 4.72 7.27
CA PHE A 207 -33.47 4.83 7.23
C PHE A 207 -32.81 3.80 6.32
N LEU A 208 -33.57 2.89 5.71
CA LEU A 208 -33.05 1.97 4.71
C LEU A 208 -32.78 2.69 3.39
N SER A 209 -31.69 2.32 2.74
CA SER A 209 -31.33 2.77 1.39
C SER A 209 -31.98 1.88 0.32
N GLU A 210 -31.95 2.32 -0.93
CA GLU A 210 -32.42 1.49 -2.06
C GLU A 210 -31.60 0.18 -2.21
N GLU A 211 -30.35 0.15 -1.74
CA GLU A 211 -29.47 -1.01 -1.81
C GLU A 211 -29.82 -2.10 -0.78
N ASP A 212 -30.52 -1.74 0.30
CA ASP A 212 -30.87 -2.65 1.39
C ASP A 212 -32.00 -3.62 1.02
N GLY A 213 -32.85 -3.23 0.07
CA GLY A 213 -34.05 -3.97 -0.35
C GLY A 213 -35.29 -3.54 0.42
N THR A 214 -36.30 -4.40 0.49
CA THR A 214 -37.48 -4.12 1.35
C THR A 214 -37.10 -4.26 2.82
N PHE A 215 -37.91 -3.68 3.71
CA PHE A 215 -37.68 -3.77 5.15
C PHE A 215 -37.67 -5.24 5.64
N GLU A 216 -38.56 -6.07 5.09
CA GLU A 216 -38.64 -7.49 5.41
C GLU A 216 -37.38 -8.25 4.95
N GLU A 217 -36.86 -7.92 3.76
CA GLU A 217 -35.62 -8.48 3.25
C GLU A 217 -34.43 -8.08 4.12
N TYR A 218 -34.35 -6.80 4.51
CA TYR A 218 -33.33 -6.29 5.43
C TYR A 218 -33.36 -7.03 6.77
N VAL A 219 -34.52 -7.10 7.42
CA VAL A 219 -34.68 -7.81 8.70
C VAL A 219 -34.32 -9.29 8.57
N SER A 220 -34.67 -9.93 7.44
CA SER A 220 -34.28 -11.31 7.17
C SER A 220 -32.77 -11.45 7.05
N LYS A 221 -32.08 -10.52 6.36
CA LYS A 221 -30.60 -10.50 6.29
C LYS A 221 -29.99 -10.32 7.68
N VAL A 222 -30.45 -9.36 8.47
CA VAL A 222 -29.97 -9.14 9.86
C VAL A 222 -30.05 -10.45 10.66
N ARG A 223 -31.17 -11.17 10.56
CA ARG A 223 -31.44 -12.39 11.33
C ARG A 223 -30.54 -13.56 10.95
N SER A 224 -30.36 -13.83 9.66
CA SER A 224 -29.82 -15.12 9.19
C SER A 224 -28.55 -15.04 8.33
N SER A 225 -28.07 -13.86 7.98
CA SER A 225 -26.84 -13.70 7.19
C SER A 225 -25.59 -13.53 8.06
N ALA A 226 -24.44 -13.40 7.37
CA ALA A 226 -23.19 -12.93 7.94
C ALA A 226 -22.89 -11.47 7.54
N ASP A 227 -23.89 -10.71 7.10
CA ASP A 227 -23.72 -9.31 6.72
C ASP A 227 -23.42 -8.47 7.95
N TRP A 228 -22.59 -7.44 7.78
CA TRP A 228 -22.14 -6.59 8.87
C TRP A 228 -23.33 -5.84 9.46
N GLY A 229 -23.42 -5.82 10.79
CA GLY A 229 -24.38 -4.96 11.47
C GLY A 229 -23.83 -3.54 11.59
N GLY A 230 -24.73 -2.58 11.81
CA GLY A 230 -24.36 -1.18 11.97
C GLY A 230 -25.21 -0.46 13.00
N GLU A 231 -25.47 0.82 12.73
CA GLU A 231 -26.18 1.70 13.65
C GLU A 231 -27.64 1.29 13.87
N LEU A 232 -28.34 0.81 12.83
CA LEU A 232 -29.73 0.39 12.94
C LEU A 232 -29.90 -0.77 13.93
N GLU A 233 -29.03 -1.78 13.85
CA GLU A 233 -29.05 -2.90 14.80
C GLU A 233 -28.71 -2.45 16.22
N LEU A 234 -27.73 -1.56 16.40
CA LEU A 234 -27.38 -1.04 17.71
C LEU A 234 -28.52 -0.24 18.34
N ARG A 235 -29.20 0.60 17.55
CA ARG A 235 -30.39 1.35 17.99
C ARG A 235 -31.54 0.41 18.35
N ALA A 236 -31.83 -0.59 17.50
CA ALA A 236 -32.87 -1.58 17.77
C ALA A 236 -32.57 -2.39 19.05
N LEU A 237 -31.32 -2.85 19.21
CA LEU A 237 -30.88 -3.57 20.40
C LEU A 237 -30.96 -2.70 21.66
N SER A 238 -30.51 -1.44 21.59
CA SER A 238 -30.58 -0.52 22.72
C SER A 238 -32.04 -0.25 23.13
N ASN A 239 -32.91 0.05 22.18
CA ASN A 239 -34.32 0.35 22.40
C ASN A 239 -35.10 -0.86 22.92
N GLY A 240 -34.83 -2.05 22.38
CA GLY A 240 -35.51 -3.29 22.75
C GLY A 240 -35.05 -3.84 24.11
N LEU A 241 -33.75 -3.79 24.39
CA LEU A 241 -33.18 -4.23 25.66
C LEU A 241 -33.31 -3.19 26.77
N LYS A 242 -33.67 -1.95 26.42
CA LYS A 242 -33.68 -0.79 27.32
C LYS A 242 -32.34 -0.64 28.01
N ARG A 243 -31.24 -0.67 27.24
CA ARG A 243 -29.86 -0.54 27.74
C ARG A 243 -29.05 0.40 26.87
N ARG A 244 -28.28 1.29 27.49
CA ARG A 244 -27.39 2.20 26.77
C ARG A 244 -26.25 1.45 26.10
N ILE A 245 -25.89 1.86 24.88
CA ILE A 245 -24.69 1.43 24.18
C ILE A 245 -23.74 2.61 23.99
N THR A 246 -22.50 2.45 24.44
CA THR A 246 -21.43 3.44 24.25
C THR A 246 -20.44 2.91 23.23
N ILE A 247 -20.27 3.65 22.13
CA ILE A 247 -19.39 3.31 21.03
C ILE A 247 -18.17 4.23 21.06
N TYR A 248 -17.02 3.66 21.39
CA TYR A 248 -15.74 4.35 21.37
C TYR A 248 -15.12 4.25 19.97
N ASN A 249 -14.76 5.37 19.36
CA ASN A 249 -14.03 5.42 18.09
C ASN A 249 -12.81 6.34 18.25
N SER A 250 -12.08 6.62 17.18
CA SER A 250 -10.89 7.48 17.23
C SER A 250 -11.19 8.95 17.56
N SER A 251 -12.45 9.32 17.77
CA SER A 251 -12.87 10.65 18.21
C SER A 251 -12.81 10.78 19.73
N LYS A 252 -12.69 12.02 20.20
CA LYS A 252 -12.68 12.38 21.63
C LYS A 252 -14.00 12.15 22.37
N THR A 253 -15.09 12.07 21.62
CA THR A 253 -16.45 11.95 22.16
C THR A 253 -17.04 10.63 21.69
N PRO A 254 -17.27 9.67 22.60
CA PRO A 254 -17.97 8.44 22.28
C PRO A 254 -19.37 8.73 21.76
N ILE A 255 -19.87 7.88 20.86
CA ILE A 255 -21.26 7.92 20.43
C ILE A 255 -22.10 7.17 21.46
N LEU A 256 -23.18 7.78 21.90
CA LEU A 256 -24.12 7.18 22.85
C LEU A 256 -25.43 6.85 22.14
N ILE A 257 -25.90 5.62 22.33
CA ILE A 257 -27.20 5.16 21.84
C ILE A 257 -28.04 4.75 23.05
N GLY A 258 -29.27 5.26 23.13
CA GLY A 258 -30.18 5.00 24.25
C GLY A 258 -29.71 5.68 25.54
N GLU A 259 -29.36 6.97 25.48
CA GLU A 259 -28.92 7.75 26.65
C GLU A 259 -29.93 7.74 27.79
N GLU A 260 -31.23 7.67 27.46
CA GLU A 260 -32.34 7.55 28.39
C GLU A 260 -32.32 6.24 29.20
N PHE A 261 -31.58 5.22 28.76
CA PHE A 261 -31.49 3.91 29.41
C PHE A 261 -30.26 3.76 30.33
N SER A 262 -29.71 4.88 30.81
CA SER A 262 -28.48 4.90 31.63
C SER A 262 -28.55 4.09 32.93
N GLU A 263 -29.75 3.86 33.49
CA GLU A 263 -29.93 3.14 34.76
C GLU A 263 -29.93 1.61 34.63
N ALA A 264 -30.19 1.07 33.42
CA ALA A 264 -30.34 -0.37 33.18
C ALA A 264 -29.02 -1.10 32.87
N GLY A 265 -27.89 -0.42 33.08
CA GLY A 265 -26.56 -0.89 32.75
C GLY A 265 -26.16 -0.60 31.29
N GLU A 266 -24.85 -0.65 31.05
CA GLU A 266 -24.23 -0.14 29.83
C GLU A 266 -23.50 -1.25 29.08
N MET A 267 -23.62 -1.24 27.74
CA MET A 267 -22.83 -2.06 26.83
C MET A 267 -21.82 -1.17 26.14
N LYS A 268 -20.55 -1.57 26.09
CA LYS A 268 -19.47 -0.74 25.56
C LYS A 268 -18.77 -1.44 24.42
N VAL A 269 -18.68 -0.80 23.27
CA VAL A 269 -18.00 -1.35 22.11
C VAL A 269 -16.99 -0.33 21.58
N SER A 270 -15.94 -0.81 20.92
CA SER A 270 -15.06 0.05 20.15
C SER A 270 -15.28 -0.21 18.68
N TYR A 271 -15.35 0.85 17.90
CA TYR A 271 -15.53 0.84 16.46
C TYR A 271 -14.23 1.28 15.78
N HIS A 272 -13.78 0.46 14.85
CA HIS A 272 -12.51 0.61 14.15
C HIS A 272 -12.78 0.59 12.65
N ARG A 273 -12.40 1.63 11.92
CA ARG A 273 -12.61 1.75 10.47
C ARG A 273 -11.52 1.04 9.66
N TYR A 274 -10.32 0.91 10.22
CA TYR A 274 -9.14 0.36 9.53
C TYR A 274 -8.56 -0.84 10.27
N TYR A 275 -9.41 -1.61 10.94
CA TYR A 275 -8.96 -2.68 11.84
C TYR A 275 -8.35 -3.87 11.10
N TYR A 276 -8.92 -4.21 9.94
CA TYR A 276 -8.42 -5.22 9.03
C TYR A 276 -8.46 -4.69 7.60
N ASP A 277 -7.78 -5.37 6.67
CA ASP A 277 -7.85 -5.05 5.23
C ASP A 277 -9.29 -5.04 4.69
N LEU A 278 -10.20 -5.74 5.37
CA LEU A 278 -11.62 -5.82 5.03
C LEU A 278 -12.42 -4.56 5.44
N GLY A 279 -11.88 -3.71 6.31
CA GLY A 279 -12.50 -2.45 6.73
C GLY A 279 -12.94 -2.41 8.19
N GLU A 280 -14.23 -2.11 8.38
CA GLU A 280 -14.86 -1.78 9.65
C GLU A 280 -14.98 -2.99 10.59
N HIS A 281 -14.81 -2.77 11.90
CA HIS A 281 -14.85 -3.84 12.89
C HIS A 281 -15.26 -3.33 14.28
N TYR A 282 -16.01 -4.16 15.01
CA TYR A 282 -16.40 -3.90 16.39
C TYR A 282 -15.68 -4.83 17.36
N ASN A 283 -15.18 -4.27 18.46
CA ASN A 283 -14.60 -5.01 19.58
C ASN A 283 -15.31 -4.67 20.89
N ILE A 284 -15.11 -5.49 21.91
CA ILE A 284 -15.64 -5.27 23.26
C ILE A 284 -14.79 -4.22 23.97
N VAL A 285 -15.40 -3.37 24.81
CA VAL A 285 -14.67 -2.49 25.74
C VAL A 285 -14.95 -2.90 27.18
N GLY A 286 -14.04 -3.71 27.72
CA GLY A 286 -14.14 -4.25 29.07
C GLY A 286 -13.41 -3.37 30.11
N SER A 287 -13.65 -3.67 31.39
CA SER A 287 -12.81 -3.13 32.46
C SER A 287 -11.43 -3.79 32.46
N LYS A 288 -10.40 -3.02 32.80
CA LYS A 288 -9.00 -3.48 32.89
C LYS A 288 -8.82 -4.47 34.02
#